data_AF-A0A368FFY0-F1
#
_entry.id   AF-A0A368FFY0-F1
#
_cell.length_a   1.000
_cell.length_b   1.000
_cell.length_c   1.000
_cell.angle_alpha   90.00
_cell.angle_beta   90.00
_cell.angle_gamma   90.00
#
_symmetry.space_group_name_H-M   'P 1'
#
loop_
_entity.id
_entity.type
_entity.pdbx_description
1 polymer ?
#
loop_
_entity_poly.entity_id
_entity_poly.type
_entity_poly.pdbx_seq_one_letter_code
_entity_poly.pdbx_strand_id
1 'polypeptide(L)'
;MSGNENAEAMEISELRLKNNSFGLIDAQDAEAAQFKSERVRSLVLRVLGVGENLAPEFALQTALVAECSTRLAETDLLDPGAYRSSIHDLIFLLVSSIASTSDVAMEVDAEDSLGSILVIPELDKIQSTKESTALHYLMSTYSRLNTESRNEFFQDFEKQMCLDLRELVLSNVVILLRGYCEPFLSGKLARSSLVRLLYSNLVSNNFLSDVVAHCTNPDLSDENALSEVFNPILSQQRDSMVFQHMMKNRDDCVHLLFRAVIQLLSIRIDGKRPICDLMVNRPDFLPELVTSITGREIAHLSYLGPFISYGIPCDEFVSLMHQIVHQLVANPSSRGRCLDYFAAVIKHNEKRAQMRADFATLASHTFVVNLMCVLFELSSKIDLSKVNPMYPFQSNSRVDIVEKTRLKMDLQSGKEFAEKCPPANDDKFTTECFFLTMQCENICLQPGVNRLRSLRRHIADIRDQIRSFTHTAMCYECMLSDPSFISLALDFSSKQLQLLLNAITPNIRYENELPAVAPPLFAAYPEFYLDDMLDLVTFALKQTAPLLVGRNNDWPNHLLVFICCTHYFNNPFLAAKVVEVVMMLTPAVMPAAQNLWYQVINSPMAMEKLFPSLVKVRFLRENSKIVVILLN
;
A
#
# COMPACT_ATOMS: atom_id res chain seq x y z
N MET A 1 54.40 14.92 104.32
CA MET A 1 53.57 15.41 103.20
C MET A 1 53.80 14.45 102.05
N SER A 2 52.80 13.62 101.77
CA SER A 2 52.86 12.54 100.78
C SER A 2 51.85 12.80 99.67
N GLY A 3 52.34 12.90 98.44
CA GLY A 3 51.60 12.86 97.18
C GLY A 3 52.64 12.69 96.07
N ASN A 4 52.39 12.11 94.90
CA ASN A 4 51.22 11.45 94.33
C ASN A 4 51.76 10.84 93.00
N GLU A 5 52.02 9.53 92.94
CA GLU A 5 52.62 8.85 91.75
C GLU A 5 51.66 7.89 91.03
N ASN A 6 50.34 7.97 91.25
CA ASN A 6 49.38 7.03 90.66
C ASN A 6 48.49 7.59 89.54
N ALA A 7 48.82 8.73 88.92
CA ALA A 7 47.97 9.34 87.89
C ALA A 7 48.36 9.00 86.43
N GLU A 8 49.61 8.63 86.14
CA GLU A 8 50.07 8.46 84.74
C GLU A 8 49.90 7.04 84.17
N ALA A 9 49.55 6.04 84.99
CA ALA A 9 49.39 4.66 84.53
C ALA A 9 47.99 4.31 84.00
N MET A 10 47.00 5.21 84.15
CA MET A 10 45.60 4.96 83.78
C MET A 10 45.20 5.49 82.40
N GLU A 11 45.94 6.45 81.83
CA GLU A 11 45.64 7.02 80.50
C GLU A 11 46.18 6.18 79.33
N ILE A 12 47.22 5.37 79.55
CA ILE A 12 47.84 4.54 78.49
C ILE A 12 47.01 3.26 78.21
N SER A 13 46.22 2.80 79.17
CA SER A 13 45.33 1.64 79.03
C SER A 13 43.99 2.00 78.35
N GLU A 14 43.46 3.21 78.53
CA GLU A 14 42.26 3.68 77.80
C GLU A 14 42.52 3.99 76.32
N LEU A 15 43.73 4.43 75.96
CA LEU A 15 44.15 4.62 74.56
C LEU A 15 44.35 3.29 73.80
N ARG A 16 44.72 2.20 74.49
CA ARG A 16 44.79 0.86 73.87
C ARG A 16 43.42 0.19 73.72
N LEU A 17 42.46 0.48 74.61
CA LEU A 17 41.09 0.01 74.48
C LEU A 17 40.31 0.74 73.37
N LYS A 18 40.61 2.01 73.10
CA LYS A 18 40.06 2.76 71.95
C LYS A 18 40.63 2.32 70.59
N ASN A 19 41.88 1.85 70.53
CA ASN A 19 42.44 1.30 69.27
C ASN A 19 41.91 -0.10 68.95
N ASN A 20 41.53 -0.91 69.94
CA ASN A 20 40.89 -2.21 69.70
C ASN A 20 39.40 -2.09 69.34
N SER A 21 38.70 -1.01 69.74
CA SER A 21 37.33 -0.76 69.30
C SER A 21 37.25 -0.18 67.88
N PHE A 22 38.26 0.58 67.42
CA PHE A 22 38.33 1.02 66.02
C PHE A 22 38.41 -0.16 65.04
N GLY A 23 39.22 -1.19 65.33
CA GLY A 23 39.32 -2.39 64.49
C GLY A 23 38.08 -3.31 64.55
N LEU A 24 37.25 -3.23 65.59
CA LEU A 24 35.98 -3.95 65.72
C LEU A 24 34.83 -3.23 65.01
N ILE A 25 34.86 -1.89 64.96
CA ILE A 25 33.90 -1.06 64.21
C ILE A 25 34.17 -1.23 62.69
N ASP A 26 35.42 -1.18 62.25
CA ASP A 26 35.79 -1.41 60.84
C ASP A 26 35.43 -2.83 60.36
N ALA A 27 35.54 -3.84 61.23
CA ALA A 27 35.16 -5.22 60.91
C ALA A 27 33.64 -5.41 60.83
N GLN A 28 32.86 -4.79 61.72
CA GLN A 28 31.40 -4.82 61.67
C GLN A 28 30.83 -4.04 60.48
N ASP A 29 31.45 -2.90 60.13
CA ASP A 29 31.08 -2.12 58.96
C ASP A 29 31.44 -2.85 57.65
N ALA A 30 32.56 -3.60 57.62
CA ALA A 30 32.93 -4.46 56.51
C ALA A 30 31.99 -5.67 56.34
N GLU A 31 31.62 -6.35 57.43
CA GLU A 31 30.63 -7.46 57.38
C GLU A 31 29.24 -6.96 56.95
N ALA A 32 28.81 -5.79 57.43
CA ALA A 32 27.57 -5.17 57.03
C ALA A 32 27.58 -4.74 55.55
N ALA A 33 28.69 -4.18 55.05
CA ALA A 33 28.86 -3.83 53.65
C ALA A 33 28.85 -5.08 52.75
N GLN A 34 29.53 -6.15 53.17
CA GLN A 34 29.55 -7.42 52.44
C GLN A 34 28.15 -8.07 52.40
N PHE A 35 27.41 -8.04 53.49
CA PHE A 35 26.01 -8.51 53.52
C PHE A 35 25.10 -7.71 52.59
N LYS A 36 25.22 -6.38 52.55
CA LYS A 36 24.46 -5.52 51.62
C LYS A 36 24.81 -5.82 50.17
N SER A 37 26.11 -5.92 49.87
CA SER A 37 26.61 -6.22 48.52
C SER A 37 26.10 -7.57 48.02
N GLU A 38 26.10 -8.62 48.87
CA GLU A 38 25.61 -9.95 48.51
C GLU A 38 24.10 -9.97 48.21
N ARG A 39 23.31 -9.21 48.99
CA ARG A 39 21.87 -9.05 48.74
C ARG A 39 21.60 -8.36 47.40
N VAL A 40 22.31 -7.26 47.13
CA VAL A 40 22.23 -6.53 45.85
C VAL A 40 22.64 -7.43 44.70
N ARG A 41 23.73 -8.20 44.85
CA ARG A 41 24.19 -9.15 43.84
C ARG A 41 23.14 -10.20 43.52
N SER A 42 22.54 -10.81 44.55
CA SER A 42 21.47 -11.81 44.39
C SER A 42 20.28 -11.20 43.64
N LEU A 43 19.91 -9.95 43.96
CA LEU A 43 18.86 -9.21 43.27
C LEU A 43 19.20 -8.98 41.79
N VAL A 44 20.39 -8.47 41.48
CA VAL A 44 20.84 -8.19 40.10
C VAL A 44 20.87 -9.48 39.28
N LEU A 45 21.48 -10.56 39.79
CA LEU A 45 21.55 -11.86 39.10
C LEU A 45 20.15 -12.44 38.81
N ARG A 46 19.22 -12.31 39.76
CA ARG A 46 17.84 -12.79 39.61
C ARG A 46 17.07 -11.97 38.59
N VAL A 47 17.20 -10.65 38.60
CA VAL A 47 16.54 -9.75 37.62
C VAL A 47 17.06 -10.01 36.21
N LEU A 48 18.38 -10.11 36.05
CA LEU A 48 19.02 -10.40 34.76
C LEU A 48 18.78 -11.84 34.28
N GLY A 49 18.26 -12.73 35.13
CA GLY A 49 18.00 -14.12 34.79
C GLY A 49 19.27 -14.94 34.59
N VAL A 50 20.33 -14.60 35.34
CA VAL A 50 21.63 -15.32 35.36
C VAL A 50 21.97 -15.84 36.77
N GLY A 51 20.99 -15.85 37.67
CA GLY A 51 21.07 -16.46 39.01
C GLY A 51 20.41 -17.84 39.05
N GLU A 52 19.74 -18.16 40.16
CA GLU A 52 19.06 -19.46 40.36
C GLU A 52 17.96 -19.72 39.32
N ASN A 53 17.21 -18.68 38.95
CA ASN A 53 16.19 -18.72 37.91
C ASN A 53 16.77 -18.23 36.60
N LEU A 54 17.33 -19.16 35.83
CA LEU A 54 18.02 -18.86 34.57
C LEU A 54 17.01 -18.54 33.46
N ALA A 55 17.28 -17.47 32.72
CA ALA A 55 16.49 -17.09 31.55
C ALA A 55 16.67 -18.15 30.45
N PRO A 56 15.59 -18.53 29.73
CA PRO A 56 15.63 -19.61 28.75
C PRO A 56 16.65 -19.37 27.62
N GLU A 57 16.91 -18.11 27.28
CA GLU A 57 17.88 -17.70 26.27
C GLU A 57 19.32 -18.11 26.62
N PHE A 58 19.63 -18.24 27.91
CA PHE A 58 20.97 -18.55 28.42
C PHE A 58 21.08 -19.94 29.03
N ALA A 59 20.03 -20.78 28.94
CA ALA A 59 19.98 -22.10 29.53
C ALA A 59 21.15 -23.02 29.12
N LEU A 60 21.66 -22.85 27.90
CA LEU A 60 22.78 -23.63 27.34
C LEU A 60 24.12 -22.87 27.38
N GLN A 61 24.17 -21.66 27.95
CA GLN A 61 25.35 -20.79 27.95
C GLN A 61 25.96 -20.69 29.36
N THR A 62 26.31 -21.82 29.96
CA THR A 62 26.84 -21.87 31.34
C THR A 62 28.11 -21.06 31.56
N ALA A 63 28.99 -20.97 30.55
CA ALA A 63 30.21 -20.15 30.61
C ALA A 63 29.90 -18.64 30.69
N LEU A 64 28.92 -18.16 29.93
CA LEU A 64 28.51 -16.75 29.94
C LEU A 64 27.87 -16.37 31.28
N VAL A 65 27.03 -17.26 31.83
CA VAL A 65 26.40 -17.08 33.15
C VAL A 65 27.46 -17.01 34.25
N ALA A 66 28.46 -17.87 34.19
CA ALA A 66 29.59 -17.84 35.11
C ALA A 66 30.41 -16.55 34.98
N GLU A 67 30.68 -16.09 33.75
CA GLU A 67 31.36 -14.81 33.50
C GLU A 67 30.60 -13.62 34.10
N CYS A 68 29.28 -13.55 33.91
CA CYS A 68 28.43 -12.50 34.49
C CYS A 68 28.53 -12.50 36.03
N SER A 69 28.48 -13.69 36.63
CA SER A 69 28.62 -13.85 38.07
C SER A 69 29.98 -13.37 38.56
N THR A 70 31.08 -13.68 37.85
CA THR A 70 32.43 -13.25 38.20
C THR A 70 32.59 -11.74 38.09
N ARG A 71 32.16 -11.12 36.99
CA ARG A 71 32.24 -9.67 36.79
C ARG A 71 31.45 -8.88 37.86
N LEU A 72 30.27 -9.39 38.26
CA LEU A 72 29.51 -8.82 39.37
C LEU A 72 30.20 -8.97 40.73
N ALA A 73 31.02 -10.01 40.92
CA ALA A 73 31.80 -10.21 42.14
C ALA A 73 32.88 -9.14 42.32
N GLU A 74 33.45 -8.70 41.20
CA GLU A 74 34.57 -7.75 41.13
C GLU A 74 34.10 -6.28 41.13
N THR A 75 32.79 -6.05 41.00
CA THR A 75 32.19 -4.71 40.96
C THR A 75 31.78 -4.25 42.36
N ASP A 76 32.07 -2.99 42.71
CA ASP A 76 31.52 -2.39 43.93
C ASP A 76 30.03 -2.06 43.73
N LEU A 77 29.16 -2.93 44.25
CA LEU A 77 27.70 -2.83 44.14
C LEU A 77 27.06 -1.84 45.11
N LEU A 78 27.86 -1.16 45.95
CA LEU A 78 27.39 -0.12 46.86
C LEU A 78 27.72 1.29 46.36
N ASP A 79 28.61 1.44 45.37
CA ASP A 79 28.93 2.71 44.71
C ASP A 79 28.20 2.85 43.36
N PRO A 80 27.22 3.76 43.23
CA PRO A 80 26.51 4.02 41.98
C PRO A 80 27.40 4.39 40.79
N GLY A 81 28.54 5.03 41.03
CA GLY A 81 29.49 5.36 39.95
C GLY A 81 30.14 4.12 39.36
N ALA A 82 30.45 3.13 40.22
CA ALA A 82 31.09 1.89 39.83
C ALA A 82 30.11 0.90 39.19
N TYR A 83 28.97 0.60 39.84
CA TYR A 83 28.12 -0.49 39.36
C TYR A 83 27.31 -0.16 38.11
N ARG A 84 26.94 1.11 37.86
CA ARG A 84 26.04 1.42 36.73
C ARG A 84 26.66 1.08 35.39
N SER A 85 27.92 1.45 35.19
CA SER A 85 28.67 1.14 33.96
C SER A 85 28.85 -0.38 33.79
N SER A 86 29.33 -1.06 34.84
CA SER A 86 29.51 -2.51 34.84
C SER A 86 28.22 -3.28 34.55
N ILE A 87 27.09 -2.88 35.15
CA ILE A 87 25.81 -3.55 34.91
C ILE A 87 25.28 -3.24 33.51
N HIS A 88 25.46 -2.03 32.99
CA HIS A 88 25.09 -1.70 31.62
C HIS A 88 25.85 -2.57 30.61
N ASP A 89 27.17 -2.69 30.78
CA ASP A 89 28.03 -3.55 29.95
C ASP A 89 27.62 -5.03 30.04
N LEU A 90 27.19 -5.50 31.22
CA LEU A 90 26.67 -6.86 31.40
C LEU A 90 25.36 -7.08 30.66
N ILE A 91 24.41 -6.14 30.73
CA ILE A 91 23.15 -6.23 29.98
C ILE A 91 23.45 -6.25 28.48
N PHE A 92 24.34 -5.38 28.01
CA PHE A 92 24.75 -5.34 26.61
C PHE A 92 25.44 -6.64 26.18
N LEU A 93 26.33 -7.19 26.99
CA LEU A 93 26.97 -8.49 26.76
C LEU A 93 25.94 -9.60 26.62
N LEU A 94 24.96 -9.68 27.54
CA LEU A 94 23.90 -10.67 27.49
C LEU A 94 23.05 -10.54 26.22
N VAL A 95 22.63 -9.31 25.88
CA VAL A 95 21.84 -9.02 24.67
C VAL A 95 22.60 -9.37 23.39
N SER A 96 23.88 -8.99 23.30
CA SER A 96 24.74 -9.28 22.15
C SER A 96 25.11 -10.77 22.00
N SER A 97 25.02 -11.56 23.08
CA SER A 97 25.33 -13.00 23.09
C SER A 97 24.15 -13.88 22.70
N ILE A 98 22.97 -13.30 22.46
CA ILE A 98 21.77 -14.05 22.06
C ILE A 98 21.99 -14.71 20.69
N ALA A 99 21.93 -16.04 20.69
CA ALA A 99 22.05 -16.84 19.48
C ALA A 99 20.74 -16.81 18.67
N SER A 100 20.85 -16.99 17.35
CA SER A 100 19.68 -17.18 16.50
C SER A 100 19.08 -18.55 16.80
N THR A 101 17.78 -18.61 17.10
CA THR A 101 17.05 -19.87 17.11
C THR A 101 16.97 -20.39 15.68
N SER A 102 17.56 -21.56 15.39
CA SER A 102 17.61 -22.12 14.04
C SER A 102 16.23 -22.37 13.45
N ASP A 103 16.14 -22.17 12.14
CA ASP A 103 14.96 -22.25 11.26
C ASP A 103 14.11 -23.53 11.43
N VAL A 104 12.96 -23.37 12.08
CA VAL A 104 11.74 -24.06 11.65
C VAL A 104 10.71 -22.98 11.36
N ALA A 105 11.00 -22.13 10.38
CA ALA A 105 9.96 -21.33 9.77
C ALA A 105 9.11 -22.31 8.96
N MET A 106 7.92 -22.64 9.45
CA MET A 106 6.88 -23.22 8.60
C MET A 106 6.73 -22.29 7.40
N GLU A 107 6.85 -22.82 6.18
CA GLU A 107 6.50 -22.08 4.97
C GLU A 107 5.02 -21.71 5.08
N VAL A 108 4.75 -20.49 5.49
CA VAL A 108 3.42 -19.89 5.41
C VAL A 108 3.21 -19.57 3.93
N ASP A 109 2.07 -19.95 3.37
CA ASP A 109 1.69 -19.58 2.01
C ASP A 109 1.94 -18.08 1.78
N ALA A 110 2.89 -17.75 0.91
CA ALA A 110 3.54 -16.45 0.85
C ALA A 110 2.61 -15.29 0.43
N GLU A 111 1.41 -15.59 -0.09
CA GLU A 111 0.49 -14.58 -0.64
C GLU A 111 -0.47 -13.97 0.41
N ASP A 112 -0.71 -14.67 1.52
CA ASP A 112 -1.64 -14.24 2.59
C ASP A 112 -0.98 -14.17 3.99
N SER A 113 0.36 -14.20 4.05
CA SER A 113 1.08 -13.91 5.29
C SER A 113 0.90 -12.45 5.74
N LEU A 114 1.02 -12.20 7.04
CA LEU A 114 0.85 -10.85 7.60
C LEU A 114 1.85 -9.85 6.99
N GLY A 115 3.10 -10.27 6.82
CA GLY A 115 4.15 -9.47 6.21
C GLY A 115 3.89 -9.17 4.73
N SER A 116 3.36 -10.13 3.97
CA SER A 116 2.93 -9.92 2.58
C SER A 116 1.75 -8.94 2.48
N ILE A 117 0.74 -9.11 3.33
CA ILE A 117 -0.45 -8.26 3.38
C ILE A 117 -0.11 -6.80 3.71
N LEU A 118 0.75 -6.61 4.72
CA LEU A 118 1.13 -5.28 5.20
C LEU A 118 2.32 -4.68 4.44
N VAL A 119 2.91 -5.42 3.50
CA VAL A 119 4.13 -5.01 2.77
C VAL A 119 5.30 -4.75 3.74
N ILE A 120 5.40 -5.61 4.75
CA ILE A 120 6.49 -5.65 5.73
C ILE A 120 7.02 -7.10 5.77
N PRO A 121 7.88 -7.49 4.81
CA PRO A 121 8.32 -8.88 4.67
C PRO A 121 9.04 -9.42 5.92
N GLU A 122 9.60 -8.54 6.74
CA GLU A 122 10.29 -8.93 7.96
C GLU A 122 9.33 -9.57 9.00
N LEU A 123 8.04 -9.20 9.03
CA LEU A 123 7.10 -9.67 10.06
C LEU A 123 6.86 -11.18 10.05
N ASP A 124 7.01 -11.83 8.90
CA ASP A 124 6.72 -13.25 8.77
C ASP A 124 7.80 -14.13 9.41
N LYS A 125 9.03 -13.63 9.44
CA LYS A 125 10.19 -14.32 10.04
C LYS A 125 10.65 -13.67 11.33
N ILE A 126 10.02 -12.58 11.76
CA ILE A 126 10.55 -11.76 12.85
C ILE A 126 10.70 -12.54 14.16
N GLN A 127 9.79 -13.48 14.43
CA GLN A 127 9.77 -14.24 15.68
C GLN A 127 10.99 -15.15 15.86
N SER A 128 11.67 -15.56 14.78
CA SER A 128 12.89 -16.38 14.85
C SER A 128 14.19 -15.57 14.87
N THR A 129 14.10 -14.24 14.79
CA THR A 129 15.27 -13.36 14.76
C THR A 129 15.88 -13.15 16.14
N LYS A 130 17.20 -12.90 16.19
CA LYS A 130 17.92 -12.58 17.43
C LYS A 130 17.37 -11.32 18.08
N GLU A 131 16.99 -10.33 17.28
CA GLU A 131 16.44 -9.05 17.70
C GLU A 131 15.11 -9.22 18.43
N SER A 132 14.26 -10.14 17.95
CA SER A 132 13.02 -10.47 18.64
C SER A 132 13.28 -11.13 19.99
N THR A 133 14.19 -12.10 20.05
CA THR A 133 14.59 -12.73 21.30
C THR A 133 15.23 -11.74 22.28
N ALA A 134 16.09 -10.83 21.79
CA ALA A 134 16.70 -9.77 22.57
C ALA A 134 15.68 -8.79 23.17
N LEU A 135 14.71 -8.34 22.36
CA LEU A 135 13.64 -7.47 22.84
C LEU A 135 12.76 -8.19 23.86
N HIS A 136 12.41 -9.45 23.62
CA HIS A 136 11.65 -10.27 24.58
C HIS A 136 12.40 -10.46 25.90
N TYR A 137 13.70 -10.73 25.85
CA TYR A 137 14.55 -10.84 27.04
C TYR A 137 14.52 -9.53 27.85
N LEU A 138 14.74 -8.38 27.21
CA LEU A 138 14.71 -7.07 27.88
C LEU A 138 13.33 -6.76 28.48
N MET A 139 12.24 -7.06 27.76
CA MET A 139 10.88 -6.91 28.28
C MET A 139 10.61 -7.84 29.49
N SER A 140 11.13 -9.07 29.44
CA SER A 140 11.02 -10.04 30.54
C SER A 140 11.81 -9.58 31.77
N THR A 141 13.04 -9.07 31.57
CA THR A 141 13.86 -8.44 32.62
C THR A 141 13.15 -7.25 33.25
N TYR A 142 12.55 -6.37 32.44
CA TYR A 142 11.73 -5.25 32.91
C TYR A 142 10.51 -5.74 33.73
N SER A 143 9.84 -6.82 33.30
CA SER A 143 8.71 -7.40 34.04
C SER A 143 9.14 -8.02 35.38
N ARG A 144 10.25 -8.75 35.40
CA ARG A 144 10.86 -9.29 36.63
C ARG A 144 11.19 -8.16 37.60
N LEU A 145 11.81 -7.09 37.10
CA LEU A 145 12.16 -5.94 37.91
C LEU A 145 10.94 -5.22 38.50
N ASN A 146 9.88 -5.02 37.71
CA ASN A 146 8.63 -4.47 38.22
C ASN A 146 7.99 -5.34 39.31
N THR A 147 8.19 -6.66 39.25
CA THR A 147 7.71 -7.59 40.27
C THR A 147 8.54 -7.47 41.54
N GLU A 148 9.87 -7.48 41.43
CA GLU A 148 10.79 -7.32 42.56
C GLU A 148 10.66 -5.96 43.24
N SER A 149 10.42 -4.88 42.48
CA SER A 149 10.22 -3.53 43.03
C SER A 149 9.02 -3.39 43.98
N ARG A 150 8.08 -4.34 43.95
CA ARG A 150 6.92 -4.39 44.85
C ARG A 150 7.20 -5.13 46.16
N ASN A 151 8.41 -5.66 46.34
CA ASN A 151 8.78 -6.38 47.54
C ASN A 151 8.88 -5.43 48.74
N GLU A 152 7.95 -5.55 49.69
CA GLU A 152 7.88 -4.70 50.87
C GLU A 152 9.07 -4.91 51.82
N PHE A 153 9.74 -6.06 51.75
CA PHE A 153 10.88 -6.42 52.60
C PHE A 153 12.22 -5.85 52.11
N PHE A 154 12.23 -5.15 50.97
CA PHE A 154 13.43 -4.50 50.47
C PHE A 154 13.82 -3.29 51.30
N GLN A 155 15.12 -3.21 51.59
CA GLN A 155 15.74 -2.06 52.21
C GLN A 155 15.96 -0.95 51.17
N ASP A 156 16.30 0.26 51.63
CA ASP A 156 16.38 1.43 50.75
C ASP A 156 17.41 1.27 49.63
N PHE A 157 18.53 0.59 49.89
CA PHE A 157 19.55 0.32 48.86
C PHE A 157 19.08 -0.68 47.80
N GLU A 158 18.25 -1.67 48.13
CA GLU A 158 17.65 -2.60 47.15
C GLU A 158 16.60 -1.89 46.31
N LYS A 159 15.79 -1.02 46.94
CA LYS A 159 14.82 -0.18 46.24
C LYS A 159 15.50 0.77 45.27
N GLN A 160 16.60 1.41 45.68
CA GLN A 160 17.40 2.27 44.81
C GLN A 160 18.02 1.46 43.66
N MET A 161 18.59 0.28 43.94
CA MET A 161 19.09 -0.61 42.90
C MET A 161 18.00 -1.00 41.90
N CYS A 162 16.77 -1.25 42.35
CA CYS A 162 15.67 -1.53 41.42
C CYS A 162 15.36 -0.35 40.49
N LEU A 163 15.42 0.89 40.97
CA LEU A 163 15.23 2.08 40.14
C LEU A 163 16.36 2.20 39.11
N ASP A 164 17.59 2.01 39.55
CA ASP A 164 18.79 2.08 38.72
C ASP A 164 18.79 1.00 37.62
N LEU A 165 18.50 -0.26 38.00
CA LEU A 165 18.34 -1.35 37.04
C LEU A 165 17.25 -1.07 36.02
N ARG A 166 16.16 -0.41 36.40
CA ARG A 166 15.05 -0.10 35.48
C ARG A 166 15.54 0.84 34.40
N GLU A 167 16.26 1.88 34.80
CA GLU A 167 16.83 2.84 33.89
C GLU A 167 17.88 2.19 32.96
N LEU A 168 18.75 1.33 33.48
CA LEU A 168 19.76 0.61 32.68
C LEU A 168 19.13 -0.37 31.68
N VAL A 169 18.06 -1.06 32.06
CA VAL A 169 17.30 -1.95 31.17
C VAL A 169 16.59 -1.14 30.08
N LEU A 170 15.94 -0.04 30.43
CA LEU A 170 15.30 0.85 29.46
C LEU A 170 16.32 1.50 28.51
N SER A 171 17.49 1.90 29.02
CA SER A 171 18.60 2.39 28.20
C SER A 171 19.01 1.36 27.15
N ASN A 172 19.18 0.09 27.53
CA ASN A 172 19.49 -0.99 26.59
C ASN A 172 18.36 -1.26 25.57
N VAL A 173 17.09 -1.13 25.98
CA VAL A 173 15.95 -1.17 25.03
C VAL A 173 16.05 -0.05 24.01
N VAL A 174 16.34 1.18 24.43
CA VAL A 174 16.45 2.33 23.53
C VAL A 174 17.66 2.18 22.61
N ILE A 175 18.82 1.73 23.11
CA ILE A 175 20.02 1.44 22.29
C ILE A 175 19.68 0.39 21.21
N LEU A 176 19.01 -0.70 21.57
CA LEU A 176 18.59 -1.74 20.64
C LEU A 176 17.63 -1.19 19.57
N LEU A 177 16.61 -0.43 19.99
CA LEU A 177 15.60 0.13 19.07
C LEU A 177 16.14 1.26 18.19
N ARG A 178 17.18 2.00 18.62
CA ARG A 178 17.88 2.99 17.80
C ARG A 178 18.83 2.33 16.79
N GLY A 179 19.30 1.12 17.08
CA GLY A 179 20.21 0.37 16.22
C GLY A 179 21.69 0.57 16.56
N TYR A 180 22.00 1.03 17.77
CA TYR A 180 23.37 1.20 18.23
C TYR A 180 24.09 -0.12 18.58
N CYS A 181 23.39 -1.24 18.46
CA CYS A 181 23.97 -2.59 18.57
C CYS A 181 24.49 -3.15 17.23
N GLU A 182 24.48 -2.38 16.14
CA GLU A 182 25.03 -2.84 14.85
C GLU A 182 26.57 -3.04 14.94
N PRO A 183 27.14 -4.07 14.28
CA PRO A 183 26.50 -5.01 13.35
C PRO A 183 25.89 -6.26 14.01
N PHE A 184 25.87 -6.36 15.34
CA PHE A 184 25.45 -7.57 16.05
C PHE A 184 23.94 -7.79 16.02
N LEU A 185 23.16 -6.71 16.14
CA LEU A 185 21.69 -6.70 16.10
C LEU A 185 21.21 -5.53 15.25
N SER A 186 20.24 -5.77 14.36
CA SER A 186 19.68 -4.73 13.49
C SER A 186 18.60 -3.91 14.19
N GLY A 187 18.77 -2.58 14.24
CA GLY A 187 17.73 -1.69 14.76
C GLY A 187 16.42 -1.76 13.97
N LYS A 188 16.49 -2.03 12.65
CA LYS A 188 15.31 -2.21 11.80
C LYS A 188 14.49 -3.43 12.24
N LEU A 189 15.15 -4.57 12.44
CA LEU A 189 14.48 -5.79 12.89
C LEU A 189 13.96 -5.65 14.34
N ALA A 190 14.71 -4.98 15.23
CA ALA A 190 14.22 -4.70 16.58
C ALA A 190 12.92 -3.88 16.58
N ARG A 191 12.83 -2.83 15.75
CA ARG A 191 11.60 -2.05 15.58
C ARG A 191 10.46 -2.86 14.95
N SER A 192 10.75 -3.69 13.94
CA SER A 192 9.75 -4.60 13.35
C SER A 192 9.25 -5.65 14.36
N SER A 193 10.12 -6.13 15.26
CA SER A 193 9.72 -7.01 16.36
C SER A 193 8.78 -6.28 17.32
N LEU A 194 9.10 -5.04 17.71
CA LEU A 194 8.20 -4.22 18.53
C LEU A 194 6.84 -4.03 17.84
N VAL A 195 6.81 -3.74 16.54
CA VAL A 195 5.57 -3.65 15.75
C VAL A 195 4.78 -4.96 15.77
N ARG A 196 5.45 -6.11 15.59
CA ARG A 196 4.80 -7.43 15.67
C ARG A 196 4.16 -7.66 17.04
N LEU A 197 4.83 -7.24 18.12
CA LEU A 197 4.33 -7.35 19.48
C LEU A 197 3.15 -6.40 19.75
N LEU A 198 3.17 -5.19 19.17
CA LEU A 198 2.04 -4.26 19.22
C LEU A 198 0.80 -4.87 18.55
N TYR A 199 0.96 -5.44 17.35
CA TYR A 199 -0.14 -6.13 16.65
C TYR A 199 -0.69 -7.32 17.43
N SER A 200 0.16 -8.05 18.13
CA SER A 200 -0.24 -9.17 18.99
C SER A 200 -0.73 -8.75 20.38
N ASN A 201 -0.75 -7.44 20.69
CA ASN A 201 -1.10 -6.90 22.01
C ASN A 201 -0.27 -7.50 23.16
N LEU A 202 1.02 -7.78 22.92
CA LEU A 202 1.94 -8.37 23.89
C LEU A 202 2.82 -7.33 24.60
N VAL A 203 2.67 -6.05 24.28
CA VAL A 203 3.42 -4.95 24.91
C VAL A 203 2.53 -4.23 25.91
N SER A 204 2.96 -4.19 27.17
CA SER A 204 2.23 -3.44 28.20
C SER A 204 2.33 -1.92 27.97
N ASN A 205 1.26 -1.19 28.28
CA ASN A 205 1.25 0.28 28.18
C ASN A 205 2.27 0.94 29.13
N ASN A 206 2.55 0.33 30.29
CA ASN A 206 3.55 0.83 31.22
C ASN A 206 4.96 0.76 30.62
N PHE A 207 5.30 -0.37 29.98
CA PHE A 207 6.58 -0.51 29.29
C PHE A 207 6.74 0.53 28.17
N LEU A 208 5.74 0.68 27.30
CA LEU A 208 5.79 1.70 26.24
C LEU A 208 5.90 3.11 26.81
N SER A 209 5.14 3.43 27.86
CA SER A 209 5.19 4.72 28.52
C SER A 209 6.58 5.00 29.09
N ASP A 210 7.21 4.02 29.73
CA ASP A 210 8.56 4.17 30.28
C ASP A 210 9.64 4.31 29.21
N VAL A 211 9.52 3.58 28.10
CA VAL A 211 10.43 3.72 26.95
C VAL A 211 10.30 5.13 26.37
N VAL A 212 9.08 5.66 26.20
CA VAL A 212 8.87 7.04 25.74
C VAL A 212 9.36 8.05 26.78
N ALA A 213 9.17 7.80 28.07
CA ALA A 213 9.70 8.63 29.15
C ALA A 213 11.24 8.71 29.08
N HIS A 214 11.89 7.56 28.90
CA HIS A 214 13.35 7.49 28.76
C HIS A 214 13.84 8.28 27.54
N CYS A 215 13.20 8.12 26.38
CA CYS A 215 13.54 8.85 25.15
C CYS A 215 13.27 10.36 25.22
N THR A 216 12.43 10.83 26.14
CA THR A 216 12.07 12.25 26.28
C THR A 216 12.77 12.95 27.42
N ASN A 217 13.48 12.20 28.27
CA ASN A 217 14.24 12.76 29.38
C ASN A 217 15.61 13.26 28.88
N PRO A 218 15.88 14.58 28.94
CA PRO A 218 17.13 15.16 28.46
C PRO A 218 18.36 14.73 29.26
N ASP A 219 18.18 14.25 30.50
CA ASP A 219 19.29 13.75 31.33
C ASP A 219 19.72 12.33 30.94
N LEU A 220 18.84 11.58 30.25
CA LEU A 220 19.04 10.16 29.93
C LEU A 220 19.31 9.90 28.45
N SER A 221 18.83 10.78 27.56
CA SER A 221 18.87 10.58 26.12
C SER A 221 19.01 11.91 25.38
N ASP A 222 19.63 11.86 24.19
CA ASP A 222 19.66 13.00 23.28
C ASP A 222 18.29 13.29 22.66
N GLU A 223 18.15 14.50 22.10
CA GLU A 223 16.88 14.99 21.52
C GLU A 223 16.35 14.13 20.35
N ASN A 224 17.22 13.35 19.70
CA ASN A 224 16.83 12.52 18.55
C ASN A 224 16.29 11.15 18.96
N ALA A 225 16.52 10.69 20.20
CA ALA A 225 16.18 9.35 20.66
C ALA A 225 14.72 8.96 20.38
N LEU A 226 13.76 9.84 20.72
CA LEU A 226 12.35 9.59 20.45
C LEU A 226 12.06 9.46 18.94
N SER A 227 12.67 10.33 18.15
CA SER A 227 12.43 10.39 16.71
C SER A 227 13.02 9.18 15.97
N GLU A 228 14.23 8.75 16.33
CA GLU A 228 14.92 7.60 15.73
C GLU A 228 14.22 6.28 16.02
N VAL A 229 13.60 6.14 17.21
CA VAL A 229 12.84 4.95 17.57
C VAL A 229 11.46 4.95 16.89
N PHE A 230 10.69 6.03 17.04
CA PHE A 230 9.26 6.01 16.70
C PHE A 230 8.93 6.52 15.30
N ASN A 231 9.74 7.38 14.66
CA ASN A 231 9.44 7.78 13.27
C ASN A 231 9.45 6.60 12.29
N PRO A 232 10.41 5.64 12.34
CA PRO A 232 10.37 4.48 11.48
C PRO A 232 9.13 3.61 11.71
N ILE A 233 8.71 3.45 12.97
CA ILE A 233 7.50 2.69 13.33
C ILE A 233 6.26 3.36 12.75
N LEU A 234 6.12 4.68 12.90
CA LEU A 234 5.02 5.46 12.33
C LEU A 234 5.03 5.41 10.79
N SER A 235 6.19 5.59 10.16
CA SER A 235 6.33 5.47 8.70
C SER A 235 5.85 4.12 8.20
N GLN A 236 6.27 3.04 8.88
CA GLN A 236 5.85 1.68 8.55
C GLN A 236 4.33 1.51 8.60
N GLN A 237 3.64 2.08 9.60
CA GLN A 237 2.16 2.02 9.66
C GLN A 237 1.51 2.75 8.48
N ARG A 238 1.98 3.96 8.17
CA ARG A 238 1.50 4.77 7.05
C ARG A 238 1.73 4.06 5.71
N ASP A 239 2.94 3.55 5.49
CA ASP A 239 3.32 2.93 4.23
C ASP A 239 2.54 1.63 4.02
N SER A 240 2.32 0.84 5.07
CA SER A 240 1.40 -0.31 5.00
C SER A 240 -0.01 0.11 4.61
N MET A 241 -0.56 1.20 5.18
CA MET A 241 -1.89 1.70 4.86
C MET A 241 -2.06 2.10 3.39
N VAL A 242 -1.01 2.61 2.74
CA VAL A 242 -1.06 3.01 1.31
C VAL A 242 -1.46 1.85 0.39
N PHE A 243 -1.10 0.62 0.74
CA PHE A 243 -1.39 -0.58 -0.06
C PHE A 243 -2.71 -1.27 0.30
N GLN A 244 -3.42 -0.77 1.32
CA GLN A 244 -4.68 -1.34 1.78
C GLN A 244 -5.85 -0.81 0.96
N HIS A 245 -6.71 -1.73 0.53
CA HIS A 245 -7.93 -1.41 -0.21
C HIS A 245 -9.07 -2.27 0.30
N MET A 246 -10.19 -1.64 0.64
CA MET A 246 -11.38 -2.33 1.15
C MET A 246 -11.88 -3.45 0.22
N MET A 247 -11.73 -3.29 -1.10
CA MET A 247 -12.10 -4.32 -2.08
C MET A 247 -11.31 -5.63 -1.95
N LYS A 248 -10.17 -5.62 -1.23
CA LYS A 248 -9.37 -6.82 -0.94
C LYS A 248 -9.84 -7.56 0.32
N ASN A 249 -10.80 -7.01 1.07
CA ASN A 249 -11.38 -7.62 2.28
C ASN A 249 -10.33 -8.03 3.35
N ARG A 250 -9.38 -7.14 3.66
CA ARG A 250 -8.28 -7.37 4.62
C ARG A 250 -8.42 -6.50 5.89
N ASP A 251 -9.66 -6.29 6.33
CA ASP A 251 -10.02 -5.35 7.40
C ASP A 251 -9.33 -5.66 8.74
N ASP A 252 -9.16 -6.94 9.08
CA ASP A 252 -8.43 -7.38 10.29
C ASP A 252 -7.00 -6.81 10.35
N CYS A 253 -6.28 -6.82 9.22
CA CYS A 253 -4.92 -6.29 9.15
C CYS A 253 -4.92 -4.76 9.28
N VAL A 254 -5.94 -4.10 8.74
CA VAL A 254 -6.10 -2.64 8.86
C VAL A 254 -6.39 -2.24 10.31
N HIS A 255 -7.18 -3.02 11.05
CA HIS A 255 -7.37 -2.79 12.49
C HIS A 255 -6.06 -2.79 13.28
N LEU A 256 -5.11 -3.66 12.93
CA LEU A 256 -3.80 -3.68 13.58
C LEU A 256 -3.06 -2.35 13.41
N LEU A 257 -3.09 -1.78 12.20
CA LEU A 257 -2.45 -0.50 11.87
C LEU A 257 -3.08 0.66 12.67
N PHE A 258 -4.40 0.74 12.68
CA PHE A 258 -5.11 1.76 13.47
C PHE A 258 -4.83 1.61 14.97
N ARG A 259 -4.94 0.39 15.53
CA ARG A 259 -4.72 0.13 16.96
C ARG A 259 -3.30 0.47 17.40
N ALA A 260 -2.29 0.12 16.61
CA ALA A 260 -0.91 0.46 16.90
C ALA A 260 -0.70 1.98 16.97
N VAL A 261 -1.20 2.74 15.99
CA VAL A 261 -1.11 4.21 15.99
C VAL A 261 -1.87 4.82 17.16
N ILE A 262 -3.09 4.34 17.46
CA ILE A 262 -3.90 4.82 18.58
C ILE A 262 -3.19 4.56 19.92
N GLN A 263 -2.62 3.37 20.11
CA GLN A 263 -1.90 3.00 21.33
C GLN A 263 -0.70 3.92 21.54
N LEU A 264 0.11 4.17 20.50
CA LEU A 264 1.27 5.06 20.58
C LEU A 264 0.89 6.52 20.87
N LEU A 265 -0.14 7.05 20.20
CA LEU A 265 -0.65 8.41 20.45
C LEU A 265 -1.33 8.57 21.82
N SER A 266 -1.74 7.46 22.44
CA SER A 266 -2.39 7.47 23.75
C SER A 266 -1.41 7.65 24.91
N ILE A 267 -0.11 7.50 24.69
CA ILE A 267 0.94 7.62 25.71
C ILE A 267 1.01 9.06 26.23
N ARG A 268 1.09 9.20 27.56
CA ARG A 268 1.18 10.49 28.26
C ARG A 268 2.35 10.50 29.22
N ILE A 269 3.19 11.52 29.12
CA ILE A 269 4.33 11.76 30.02
C ILE A 269 4.16 13.16 30.60
N ASP A 270 4.03 13.26 31.93
CA ASP A 270 3.85 14.52 32.65
C ASP A 270 2.78 15.46 32.04
N GLY A 271 1.65 14.87 31.63
CA GLY A 271 0.53 15.60 31.01
C GLY A 271 0.72 15.98 29.54
N LYS A 272 1.91 15.77 28.97
CA LYS A 272 2.21 15.94 27.54
C LYS A 272 2.00 14.64 26.77
N ARG A 273 1.92 14.73 25.43
CA ARG A 273 1.84 13.58 24.52
C ARG A 273 2.96 13.60 23.49
N PRO A 274 4.15 13.10 23.85
CA PRO A 274 5.34 13.22 23.00
C PRO A 274 5.16 12.61 21.61
N ILE A 275 4.42 11.51 21.48
CA ILE A 275 4.17 10.88 20.17
C ILE A 275 3.20 11.69 19.31
N CYS A 276 2.22 12.38 19.91
CA CYS A 276 1.37 13.32 19.16
C CYS A 276 2.20 14.47 18.61
N ASP A 277 3.08 15.03 19.45
CA ASP A 277 3.99 16.12 19.06
C ASP A 277 4.96 15.68 17.97
N LEU A 278 5.53 14.46 18.11
CA LEU A 278 6.38 13.86 17.10
C LEU A 278 5.64 13.73 15.77
N MET A 279 4.44 13.14 15.77
CA MET A 279 3.65 12.87 14.56
C MET A 279 3.34 14.16 13.79
N VAL A 280 2.84 15.21 14.45
CA VAL A 280 2.44 16.43 13.75
C VAL A 280 3.61 17.24 13.19
N ASN A 281 4.80 17.06 13.76
CA ASN A 281 6.02 17.73 13.34
C ASN A 281 6.78 16.99 12.24
N ARG A 282 6.33 15.80 11.84
CA ARG A 282 6.91 15.10 10.69
C ARG A 282 6.67 15.88 9.39
N PRO A 283 7.62 15.82 8.44
CA PRO A 283 7.48 16.50 7.14
C PRO A 283 6.32 15.95 6.31
N ASP A 284 5.96 14.68 6.49
CA ASP A 284 4.83 14.04 5.81
C ASP A 284 3.49 14.28 6.50
N PHE A 285 3.41 14.95 7.66
CA PHE A 285 2.10 15.22 8.30
C PHE A 285 1.27 16.23 7.50
N LEU A 286 1.90 17.36 7.15
CA LEU A 286 1.37 18.37 6.25
C LEU A 286 2.44 18.65 5.17
N PRO A 287 2.46 17.85 4.09
CA PRO A 287 3.52 17.93 3.09
C PRO A 287 3.39 19.18 2.23
N GLU A 288 4.53 19.63 1.69
CA GLU A 288 4.54 20.62 0.61
C GLU A 288 3.98 20.01 -0.68
N LEU A 289 3.05 20.72 -1.33
CA LEU A 289 2.37 20.26 -2.53
C LEU A 289 3.02 20.90 -3.75
N VAL A 290 3.42 20.08 -4.72
CA VAL A 290 4.30 20.51 -5.81
C VAL A 290 3.69 20.36 -7.20
N THR A 291 2.57 19.63 -7.34
CA THR A 291 1.88 19.51 -8.65
C THR A 291 0.57 20.28 -8.70
N SER A 292 -0.06 20.25 -9.87
CA SER A 292 -1.38 20.84 -10.11
C SER A 292 -2.54 20.03 -9.52
N ILE A 293 -2.30 18.81 -9.02
CA ILE A 293 -3.34 17.92 -8.46
C ILE A 293 -3.35 17.93 -6.94
N THR A 294 -3.23 19.13 -6.36
CA THR A 294 -3.01 19.36 -4.92
C THR A 294 -3.98 18.62 -4.00
N GLY A 295 -5.24 18.42 -4.42
CA GLY A 295 -6.23 17.68 -3.64
C GLY A 295 -5.91 16.19 -3.53
N ARG A 296 -5.37 15.57 -4.60
CA ARG A 296 -4.89 14.17 -4.54
C ARG A 296 -3.57 14.05 -3.81
N GLU A 297 -2.66 15.01 -4.04
CA GLU A 297 -1.36 14.99 -3.37
C GLU A 297 -1.51 15.04 -1.87
N ILE A 298 -2.30 15.97 -1.32
CA ILE A 298 -2.45 16.06 0.14
C ILE A 298 -3.11 14.79 0.70
N ALA A 299 -4.05 14.17 -0.02
CA ALA A 299 -4.71 12.94 0.41
C ALA A 299 -3.80 11.70 0.36
N HIS A 300 -2.79 11.67 -0.51
CA HIS A 300 -1.88 10.52 -0.65
C HIS A 300 -0.53 10.69 0.04
N LEU A 301 0.01 11.91 0.07
CA LEU A 301 1.32 12.21 0.62
C LEU A 301 1.25 12.46 2.13
N SER A 302 0.14 12.99 2.64
CA SER A 302 0.02 13.22 4.09
C SER A 302 0.01 11.92 4.90
N TYR A 303 0.51 11.98 6.14
CA TYR A 303 0.56 10.85 7.05
C TYR A 303 -0.84 10.26 7.31
N LEU A 304 -1.82 11.14 7.61
CA LEU A 304 -3.19 10.71 7.89
C LEU A 304 -3.98 10.36 6.61
N GLY A 305 -3.48 10.75 5.44
CA GLY A 305 -4.14 10.59 4.15
C GLY A 305 -4.65 9.18 3.85
N PRO A 306 -3.77 8.16 3.88
CA PRO A 306 -4.14 6.76 3.69
C PRO A 306 -5.15 6.25 4.73
N PHE A 307 -5.01 6.64 6.00
CA PHE A 307 -5.94 6.25 7.07
C PHE A 307 -7.34 6.83 6.85
N ILE A 308 -7.45 8.11 6.52
CA ILE A 308 -8.72 8.77 6.21
C ILE A 308 -9.35 8.19 4.94
N SER A 309 -8.54 7.76 3.98
CA SER A 309 -9.02 7.22 2.69
C SER A 309 -9.60 5.80 2.78
N TYR A 310 -9.39 5.09 3.90
CA TYR A 310 -9.84 3.72 4.08
C TYR A 310 -11.29 3.63 4.59
N GLY A 311 -12.02 2.61 4.14
CA GLY A 311 -13.39 2.30 4.60
C GLY A 311 -14.49 3.12 3.93
N ILE A 312 -15.73 2.69 4.13
CA ILE A 312 -16.93 3.45 3.73
C ILE A 312 -17.35 4.35 4.90
N PRO A 313 -17.90 5.55 4.63
CA PRO A 313 -18.55 6.38 5.64
C PRO A 313 -19.60 5.57 6.42
N CYS A 314 -19.58 5.66 7.75
CA CYS A 314 -20.43 4.91 8.70
C CYS A 314 -19.91 3.52 9.13
N ASP A 315 -18.68 3.17 8.75
CA ASP A 315 -18.05 1.94 9.25
C ASP A 315 -17.22 2.19 10.53
N GLU A 316 -16.82 1.13 11.21
CA GLU A 316 -16.03 1.21 12.46
C GLU A 316 -14.67 1.91 12.28
N PHE A 317 -14.12 1.92 11.06
CA PHE A 317 -12.91 2.65 10.72
C PHE A 317 -13.02 4.16 10.90
N VAL A 318 -14.22 4.73 10.76
CA VAL A 318 -14.45 6.16 11.05
C VAL A 318 -14.23 6.44 12.54
N SER A 319 -14.70 5.56 13.42
CA SER A 319 -14.48 5.67 14.87
C SER A 319 -13.00 5.54 15.22
N LEU A 320 -12.27 4.62 14.57
CA LEU A 320 -10.82 4.49 14.75
C LEU A 320 -10.06 5.72 14.26
N MET A 321 -10.43 6.26 13.11
CA MET A 321 -9.86 7.51 12.60
C MET A 321 -10.17 8.69 13.54
N HIS A 322 -11.39 8.78 14.05
CA HIS A 322 -11.77 9.77 15.05
C HIS A 322 -10.93 9.62 16.33
N GLN A 323 -10.63 8.40 16.80
CA GLN A 323 -9.75 8.19 17.94
C GLN A 323 -8.33 8.74 17.69
N ILE A 324 -7.74 8.49 16.52
CA ILE A 324 -6.43 9.07 16.14
C ILE A 324 -6.49 10.59 16.18
N VAL A 325 -7.46 11.18 15.48
CA VAL A 325 -7.63 12.64 15.42
C VAL A 325 -7.87 13.23 16.81
N HIS A 326 -8.71 12.59 17.61
CA HIS A 326 -9.01 13.01 18.98
C HIS A 326 -7.75 13.06 19.84
N GLN A 327 -6.83 12.09 19.76
CA GLN A 327 -5.57 12.17 20.51
C GLN A 327 -4.72 13.39 20.09
N LEU A 328 -4.72 13.73 18.80
CA LEU A 328 -3.97 14.87 18.25
C LEU A 328 -4.57 16.23 18.64
N VAL A 329 -5.90 16.37 18.61
CA VAL A 329 -6.57 17.64 18.96
C VAL A 329 -6.77 17.81 20.47
N ALA A 330 -6.84 16.72 21.24
CA ALA A 330 -6.91 16.79 22.70
C ALA A 330 -5.59 17.34 23.30
N ASN A 331 -4.47 17.12 22.63
CA ASN A 331 -3.16 17.60 23.05
C ASN A 331 -2.92 19.06 22.60
N PRO A 332 -2.70 20.00 23.53
CA PRO A 332 -2.55 21.42 23.20
C PRO A 332 -1.44 21.73 22.18
N SER A 333 -0.29 21.07 22.29
CA SER A 333 0.89 21.33 21.44
C SER A 333 0.72 20.82 20.00
N SER A 334 -0.02 19.72 19.80
CA SER A 334 -0.29 19.20 18.45
C SER A 334 -1.58 19.71 17.80
N ARG A 335 -2.49 20.27 18.59
CA ARG A 335 -3.81 20.72 18.12
C ARG A 335 -3.73 21.70 16.96
N GLY A 336 -2.91 22.75 17.08
CA GLY A 336 -2.81 23.80 16.06
C GLY A 336 -2.44 23.24 14.69
N ARG A 337 -1.37 22.42 14.63
CA ARG A 337 -0.93 21.77 13.38
C ARG A 337 -1.98 20.81 12.81
N CYS A 338 -2.74 20.13 13.67
CA CYS A 338 -3.83 19.26 13.22
C CYS A 338 -4.98 20.08 12.58
N LEU A 339 -5.32 21.24 13.15
CA LEU A 339 -6.29 22.16 12.54
C LEU A 339 -5.77 22.77 11.23
N ASP A 340 -4.47 23.08 11.15
CA ASP A 340 -3.83 23.55 9.92
C ASP A 340 -3.93 22.49 8.81
N TYR A 341 -3.74 21.21 9.17
CA TYR A 341 -3.93 20.09 8.25
C TYR A 341 -5.35 20.03 7.70
N PHE A 342 -6.38 20.11 8.56
CA PHE A 342 -7.78 20.13 8.10
C PHE A 342 -8.08 21.32 7.20
N ALA A 343 -7.60 22.51 7.56
CA ALA A 343 -7.76 23.71 6.76
C ALA A 343 -7.11 23.56 5.37
N ALA A 344 -5.89 23.02 5.31
CA ALA A 344 -5.19 22.76 4.05
C ALA A 344 -5.94 21.73 3.19
N VAL A 345 -6.39 20.62 3.78
CA VAL A 345 -7.18 19.59 3.07
C VAL A 345 -8.43 20.19 2.45
N ILE A 346 -9.19 20.99 3.22
CA ILE A 346 -10.41 21.63 2.75
C ILE A 346 -10.10 22.63 1.63
N LYS A 347 -9.08 23.49 1.83
CA LYS A 347 -8.66 24.50 0.85
C LYS A 347 -8.28 23.89 -0.49
N HIS A 348 -7.44 22.85 -0.49
CA HIS A 348 -7.02 22.16 -1.71
C HIS A 348 -8.13 21.33 -2.37
N ASN A 349 -9.28 21.19 -1.72
CA ASN A 349 -10.45 20.47 -2.22
C ASN A 349 -11.68 21.37 -2.41
N GLU A 350 -11.56 22.70 -2.30
CA GLU A 350 -12.72 23.58 -2.38
C GLU A 350 -13.41 23.59 -3.76
N LYS A 351 -12.64 23.31 -4.82
CA LYS A 351 -13.16 23.25 -6.20
C LYS A 351 -14.19 22.13 -6.39
N ARG A 352 -14.31 21.18 -5.45
CA ARG A 352 -15.36 20.15 -5.45
C ARG A 352 -16.78 20.74 -5.45
N ALA A 353 -16.96 21.92 -4.85
CA ALA A 353 -18.24 22.61 -4.79
C ALA A 353 -18.66 23.24 -6.13
N GLN A 354 -17.76 23.31 -7.13
CA GLN A 354 -18.04 23.91 -8.42
C GLN A 354 -18.88 22.99 -9.32
N MET A 355 -19.71 23.58 -10.17
CA MET A 355 -20.61 22.84 -11.07
C MET A 355 -19.87 21.90 -12.04
N ARG A 356 -18.65 22.27 -12.45
CA ARG A 356 -17.78 21.48 -13.33
C ARG A 356 -16.44 21.20 -12.66
N ALA A 357 -16.48 20.63 -11.46
CA ALA A 357 -15.28 20.22 -10.75
C ALA A 357 -14.52 19.12 -11.52
N ASP A 358 -13.20 19.29 -11.66
CA ASP A 358 -12.33 18.24 -12.18
C ASP A 358 -11.86 17.32 -11.04
N PHE A 359 -12.60 16.22 -10.85
CA PHE A 359 -12.31 15.20 -9.84
C PHE A 359 -11.01 14.41 -10.10
N ALA A 360 -10.34 14.57 -11.24
CA ALA A 360 -9.01 14.01 -11.44
C ALA A 360 -7.94 14.74 -10.62
N THR A 361 -8.16 16.02 -10.30
CA THR A 361 -7.21 16.87 -9.55
C THR A 361 -7.48 16.92 -8.04
N LEU A 362 -8.64 16.40 -7.61
CA LEU A 362 -9.17 16.52 -6.25
C LEU A 362 -9.10 15.18 -5.52
N ALA A 363 -9.11 15.23 -4.19
CA ALA A 363 -9.13 14.03 -3.36
C ALA A 363 -10.32 13.11 -3.69
N SER A 364 -10.20 11.83 -3.35
CA SER A 364 -11.30 10.88 -3.53
C SER A 364 -12.55 11.31 -2.76
N HIS A 365 -13.73 10.84 -3.18
CA HIS A 365 -14.96 11.14 -2.44
C HIS A 365 -14.95 10.50 -1.05
N THR A 366 -14.52 9.25 -0.95
CA THR A 366 -14.33 8.53 0.32
C THR A 366 -13.50 9.32 1.32
N PHE A 367 -12.33 9.82 0.92
CA PHE A 367 -11.46 10.61 1.79
C PHE A 367 -12.16 11.83 2.40
N VAL A 368 -12.84 12.62 1.57
CA VAL A 368 -13.52 13.84 2.03
C VAL A 368 -14.73 13.52 2.91
N VAL A 369 -15.48 12.45 2.60
CA VAL A 369 -16.63 12.04 3.42
C VAL A 369 -16.16 11.49 4.78
N ASN A 370 -15.11 10.67 4.81
CA ASN A 370 -14.56 10.14 6.06
C ASN A 370 -14.04 11.28 6.95
N LEU A 371 -13.32 12.26 6.38
CA LEU A 371 -12.91 13.45 7.11
C LEU A 371 -14.12 14.23 7.66
N MET A 372 -15.17 14.41 6.85
CA MET A 372 -16.39 15.07 7.28
C MET A 372 -17.06 14.33 8.45
N CYS A 373 -17.13 12.99 8.42
CA CYS A 373 -17.67 12.20 9.52
C CYS A 373 -16.86 12.38 10.82
N VAL A 374 -15.53 12.36 10.73
CA VAL A 374 -14.66 12.65 11.89
C VAL A 374 -14.90 14.05 12.44
N LEU A 375 -15.01 15.06 11.57
CA LEU A 375 -15.30 16.43 11.97
C LEU A 375 -16.71 16.59 12.57
N PHE A 376 -17.70 15.84 12.09
CA PHE A 376 -19.03 15.75 12.71
C PHE A 376 -18.97 15.15 14.12
N GLU A 377 -18.21 14.06 14.31
CA GLU A 377 -18.03 13.47 15.64
C GLU A 377 -17.37 14.45 16.62
N LEU A 378 -16.32 15.15 16.20
CA LEU A 378 -15.68 16.20 16.99
C LEU A 378 -16.63 17.36 17.30
N SER A 379 -17.51 17.71 16.36
CA SER A 379 -18.44 18.83 16.49
C SER A 379 -19.72 18.50 17.26
N SER A 380 -20.04 17.21 17.42
CA SER A 380 -21.31 16.74 17.98
C SER A 380 -21.60 17.26 19.39
N LYS A 381 -20.56 17.52 20.19
CA LYS A 381 -20.64 18.00 21.58
C LYS A 381 -20.34 19.49 21.73
N ILE A 382 -20.19 20.24 20.63
CA ILE A 382 -19.91 21.68 20.68
C ILE A 382 -21.16 22.43 21.13
N ASP A 383 -21.02 23.18 22.23
CA ASP A 383 -22.00 24.14 22.69
C ASP A 383 -21.91 25.41 21.83
N LEU A 384 -22.98 25.70 21.06
CA LEU A 384 -23.04 26.82 20.13
C LEU A 384 -22.82 28.17 20.82
N SER A 385 -23.16 28.29 22.11
CA SER A 385 -22.92 29.54 22.86
C SER A 385 -21.44 29.89 23.02
N LYS A 386 -20.54 28.91 22.84
CA LYS A 386 -19.08 29.07 22.91
C LYS A 386 -18.43 29.31 21.55
N VAL A 387 -19.20 29.25 20.47
CA VAL A 387 -18.71 29.50 19.11
C VAL A 387 -18.72 31.00 18.86
N ASN A 388 -17.55 31.55 18.53
CA ASN A 388 -17.43 32.96 18.14
C ASN A 388 -17.96 33.16 16.70
N PRO A 389 -19.09 33.85 16.49
CA PRO A 389 -19.66 34.01 15.16
C PRO A 389 -18.83 34.94 14.25
N MET A 390 -17.96 35.76 14.82
CA MET A 390 -17.11 36.69 14.06
C MET A 390 -15.83 36.03 13.51
N TYR A 391 -15.52 34.80 13.94
CA TYR A 391 -14.29 34.10 13.57
C TYR A 391 -13.99 34.02 12.07
N PRO A 392 -14.95 33.74 11.16
CA PRO A 392 -14.66 33.67 9.72
C PRO A 392 -14.20 34.99 9.10
N PHE A 393 -14.39 36.11 9.79
CA PHE A 393 -14.00 37.44 9.35
C PHE A 393 -12.68 37.91 9.97
N GLN A 394 -12.12 37.17 10.92
CA GLN A 394 -10.86 37.51 11.56
C GLN A 394 -9.66 37.14 10.68
N SER A 395 -8.57 37.90 10.81
CA SER A 395 -7.34 37.69 10.02
C SER A 395 -6.60 36.39 10.34
N ASN A 396 -6.78 35.83 11.53
CA ASN A 396 -6.20 34.54 11.95
C ASN A 396 -7.12 33.34 11.65
N SER A 397 -8.24 33.55 10.95
CA SER A 397 -9.15 32.46 10.62
C SER A 397 -8.50 31.45 9.67
N ARG A 398 -8.60 30.16 10.02
CA ARG A 398 -8.20 29.05 9.13
C ARG A 398 -9.17 28.82 7.97
N VAL A 399 -10.30 29.52 7.98
CA VAL A 399 -11.38 29.36 7.00
C VAL A 399 -11.42 30.59 6.09
N ASP A 400 -11.30 30.37 4.78
CA ASP A 400 -11.37 31.44 3.79
C ASP A 400 -12.78 31.54 3.19
N ILE A 401 -13.45 32.67 3.46
CA ILE A 401 -14.76 33.01 2.89
C ILE A 401 -14.73 34.26 2.01
N VAL A 402 -13.55 34.82 1.73
CA VAL A 402 -13.41 36.14 1.08
C VAL A 402 -14.02 36.16 -0.32
N GLU A 403 -13.92 35.06 -1.07
CA GLU A 403 -14.44 34.96 -2.44
C GLU A 403 -15.74 34.12 -2.53
N LYS A 404 -16.35 33.75 -1.39
CA LYS A 404 -17.60 32.97 -1.36
C LYS A 404 -18.82 33.88 -1.56
N THR A 405 -19.88 33.42 -2.22
CA THR A 405 -21.13 34.21 -2.32
C THR A 405 -21.79 34.38 -0.94
N ARG A 406 -22.25 35.59 -0.61
CA ARG A 406 -22.87 35.92 0.68
C ARG A 406 -24.39 35.79 0.58
N LEU A 407 -25.05 35.67 1.74
CA LEU A 407 -26.51 35.49 1.80
C LEU A 407 -27.30 36.71 1.28
N LYS A 408 -26.80 37.93 1.51
CA LYS A 408 -27.49 39.19 1.16
C LYS A 408 -26.56 40.29 0.66
N MET A 409 -25.30 40.29 1.09
CA MET A 409 -24.33 41.31 0.73
C MET A 409 -23.62 40.94 -0.57
N ASP A 410 -23.12 41.94 -1.30
CA ASP A 410 -22.17 41.71 -2.37
C ASP A 410 -20.75 41.48 -1.80
N LEU A 411 -19.80 41.15 -2.69
CA LEU A 411 -18.41 40.90 -2.33
C LEU A 411 -17.75 42.12 -1.67
N GLN A 412 -18.03 43.32 -2.18
CA GLN A 412 -17.42 44.57 -1.71
C GLN A 412 -17.90 44.94 -0.31
N SER A 413 -19.22 44.99 -0.09
CA SER A 413 -19.80 45.27 1.22
C SER A 413 -19.36 44.22 2.25
N GLY A 414 -19.19 42.96 1.83
CA GLY A 414 -18.67 41.88 2.68
C GLY A 414 -17.23 42.11 3.13
N LYS A 415 -16.36 42.61 2.25
CA LYS A 415 -14.98 42.99 2.59
C LYS A 415 -14.95 44.15 3.58
N GLU A 416 -15.74 45.19 3.34
CA GLU A 416 -15.89 46.33 4.25
C GLU A 416 -16.43 45.95 5.64
N PHE A 417 -17.27 44.92 5.72
CA PHE A 417 -17.72 44.38 7.00
C PHE A 417 -16.59 43.65 7.75
N ALA A 418 -15.81 42.83 7.04
CA ALA A 418 -14.68 42.11 7.63
C ALA A 418 -13.59 43.07 8.16
N GLU A 419 -13.36 44.20 7.50
CA GLU A 419 -12.43 45.24 7.97
C GLU A 419 -12.85 45.89 9.29
N LYS A 420 -14.16 45.89 9.60
CA LYS A 420 -14.72 46.39 10.87
C LYS A 420 -14.76 45.33 11.96
N CYS A 421 -14.34 44.09 11.66
CA CYS A 421 -14.30 43.00 12.63
C CYS A 421 -13.28 43.34 13.73
N PRO A 422 -13.57 43.03 15.02
CA PRO A 422 -12.60 43.17 16.09
C PRO A 422 -11.29 42.45 15.75
N PRO A 423 -10.15 42.93 16.31
CA PRO A 423 -8.86 42.27 16.11
C PRO A 423 -8.94 40.79 16.51
N ALA A 424 -8.12 39.99 15.81
CA ALA A 424 -7.99 38.56 16.04
C ALA A 424 -7.79 38.24 17.53
N ASN A 425 -8.59 37.31 18.05
CA ASN A 425 -8.40 36.74 19.38
C ASN A 425 -7.89 35.30 19.22
N ASP A 426 -7.29 34.76 20.28
CA ASP A 426 -7.03 33.31 20.36
C ASP A 426 -8.36 32.57 20.54
N ASP A 427 -8.98 32.26 19.41
CA ASP A 427 -10.23 31.52 19.37
C ASP A 427 -10.05 30.10 19.89
N LYS A 428 -11.10 29.59 20.54
CA LYS A 428 -11.07 28.24 21.11
C LYS A 428 -11.20 27.21 20.00
N PHE A 429 -10.63 26.02 20.24
CA PHE A 429 -10.84 24.82 19.41
C PHE A 429 -12.30 24.62 18.97
N THR A 430 -13.26 24.88 19.86
CA THR A 430 -14.70 24.76 19.58
C THR A 430 -15.16 25.65 18.42
N THR A 431 -14.68 26.90 18.38
CA THR A 431 -15.00 27.82 17.28
C THR A 431 -14.39 27.31 15.98
N GLU A 432 -13.10 27.01 16.00
CA GLU A 432 -12.36 26.63 14.79
C GLU A 432 -12.86 25.32 14.18
N CYS A 433 -13.06 24.30 15.03
CA CYS A 433 -13.58 23.00 14.63
C CYS A 433 -14.97 23.15 14.01
N PHE A 434 -15.87 23.94 14.62
CA PHE A 434 -17.21 24.16 14.09
C PHE A 434 -17.19 24.75 12.67
N PHE A 435 -16.40 25.79 12.43
CA PHE A 435 -16.32 26.41 11.09
C PHE A 435 -15.58 25.54 10.07
N LEU A 436 -14.53 24.81 10.47
CA LEU A 436 -13.87 23.83 9.59
C LEU A 436 -14.84 22.71 9.18
N THR A 437 -15.67 22.23 10.11
CA THR A 437 -16.72 21.24 9.82
C THR A 437 -17.71 21.76 8.78
N MET A 438 -18.19 23.00 8.92
CA MET A 438 -19.09 23.62 7.93
C MET A 438 -18.44 23.73 6.55
N GLN A 439 -17.16 24.08 6.47
CA GLN A 439 -16.44 24.15 5.20
C GLN A 439 -16.23 22.76 4.58
N CYS A 440 -15.92 21.76 5.40
CA CYS A 440 -15.79 20.37 4.95
C CYS A 440 -17.14 19.84 4.41
N GLU A 441 -18.25 20.16 5.07
CA GLU A 441 -19.59 19.79 4.62
C GLU A 441 -19.90 20.34 3.22
N ASN A 442 -19.58 21.62 2.97
CA ASN A 442 -19.80 22.32 1.70
C ASN A 442 -19.16 21.59 0.50
N ILE A 443 -17.93 21.09 0.69
CA ILE A 443 -17.16 20.41 -0.36
C ILE A 443 -17.48 18.91 -0.48
N CYS A 444 -18.36 18.41 0.37
CA CYS A 444 -18.64 16.99 0.53
C CYS A 444 -20.06 16.61 0.06
N LEU A 445 -21.11 17.01 0.80
CA LEU A 445 -22.45 16.45 0.64
C LEU A 445 -23.08 16.79 -0.71
N GLN A 446 -23.23 18.08 -1.02
CA GLN A 446 -23.88 18.51 -2.25
C GLN A 446 -23.09 18.08 -3.51
N PRO A 447 -21.74 18.19 -3.56
CA PRO A 447 -20.94 17.61 -4.63
C PRO A 447 -21.14 16.10 -4.79
N GLY A 448 -21.23 15.35 -3.69
CA GLY A 448 -21.49 13.91 -3.69
C GLY A 448 -22.84 13.55 -4.30
N VAL A 449 -23.91 14.23 -3.89
CA VAL A 449 -25.26 14.05 -4.45
C VAL A 449 -25.29 14.35 -5.95
N ASN A 450 -24.65 15.45 -6.38
CA ASN A 450 -24.57 15.83 -7.79
C ASN A 450 -23.79 14.78 -8.60
N ARG A 451 -22.67 14.27 -8.05
CA ARG A 451 -21.87 13.22 -8.68
C ARG A 451 -22.66 11.92 -8.83
N LEU A 452 -23.38 11.48 -7.80
CA LEU A 452 -24.24 10.30 -7.85
C LEU A 452 -25.32 10.44 -8.94
N ARG A 453 -25.98 11.61 -9.01
CA ARG A 453 -27.00 11.90 -10.03
C ARG A 453 -26.40 11.84 -11.45
N SER A 454 -25.23 12.45 -11.66
CA SER A 454 -24.52 12.41 -12.93
C SER A 454 -24.11 10.99 -13.32
N LEU A 455 -23.58 10.20 -12.38
CA LEU A 455 -23.21 8.80 -12.64
C LEU A 455 -24.42 7.96 -13.03
N ARG A 456 -25.56 8.11 -12.34
CA ARG A 456 -26.81 7.42 -12.69
C ARG A 456 -27.29 7.78 -14.10
N ARG A 457 -27.18 9.06 -14.49
CA ARG A 457 -27.51 9.51 -15.84
C ARG A 457 -26.58 8.89 -16.89
N HIS A 458 -25.26 8.96 -16.69
CA HIS A 458 -24.30 8.35 -17.62
C HIS A 458 -24.50 6.84 -17.75
N ILE A 459 -24.83 6.14 -16.66
CA ILE A 459 -25.15 4.72 -16.70
C ILE A 459 -26.38 4.46 -17.58
N ALA A 460 -27.43 5.28 -17.47
CA ALA A 460 -28.62 5.16 -18.32
C ALA A 460 -28.27 5.43 -19.80
N ASP A 461 -27.56 6.53 -20.07
CA ASP A 461 -27.14 6.92 -21.43
C ASP A 461 -26.29 5.81 -22.09
N ILE A 462 -25.32 5.24 -21.36
CA ILE A 462 -24.46 4.14 -21.85
C ILE A 462 -25.30 2.88 -22.09
N ARG A 463 -26.26 2.55 -21.23
CA ARG A 463 -27.14 1.39 -21.44
C ARG A 463 -27.99 1.53 -22.70
N ASP A 464 -28.48 2.73 -22.99
CA ASP A 464 -29.25 2.99 -24.20
C ASP A 464 -28.36 2.94 -25.45
N GLN A 465 -27.12 3.42 -25.38
CA GLN A 465 -26.13 3.23 -26.45
C GLN A 465 -25.82 1.75 -26.69
N ILE A 466 -25.59 0.97 -25.63
CA ILE A 466 -25.40 -0.48 -25.73
C ILE A 466 -26.60 -1.11 -26.42
N ARG A 467 -27.83 -0.78 -26.02
CA ARG A 467 -29.05 -1.32 -26.65
C ARG A 467 -29.14 -0.97 -28.14
N SER A 468 -28.82 0.27 -28.52
CA SER A 468 -28.80 0.71 -29.92
C SER A 468 -27.78 -0.07 -30.76
N PHE A 469 -26.57 -0.27 -30.22
CA PHE A 469 -25.53 -1.05 -30.91
C PHE A 469 -25.92 -2.53 -31.00
N THR A 470 -26.48 -3.12 -29.95
CA THR A 470 -26.98 -4.50 -29.97
C THR A 470 -28.07 -4.68 -31.03
N HIS A 471 -29.05 -3.78 -31.11
CA HIS A 471 -30.10 -3.85 -32.15
C HIS A 471 -29.51 -3.76 -33.56
N THR A 472 -28.57 -2.83 -33.77
CA THR A 472 -27.90 -2.66 -35.07
C THR A 472 -27.11 -3.92 -35.46
N ALA A 473 -26.36 -4.50 -34.53
CA ALA A 473 -25.63 -5.75 -34.75
C ALA A 473 -26.58 -6.89 -35.12
N MET A 474 -27.69 -7.06 -34.39
CA MET A 474 -28.71 -8.07 -34.69
C MET A 474 -29.33 -7.89 -36.08
N CYS A 475 -29.57 -6.65 -36.55
CA CYS A 475 -30.07 -6.40 -37.90
C CYS A 475 -29.08 -6.87 -38.98
N TYR A 476 -27.79 -6.56 -38.81
CA TYR A 476 -26.75 -7.02 -39.74
C TYR A 476 -26.57 -8.54 -39.70
N GLU A 477 -26.54 -9.14 -38.51
CA GLU A 477 -26.46 -10.59 -38.35
C GLU A 477 -27.65 -11.31 -38.99
N CYS A 478 -28.86 -10.77 -38.82
CA CYS A 478 -30.07 -11.31 -39.46
C CYS A 478 -29.98 -11.25 -40.99
N MET A 479 -29.57 -10.10 -41.56
CA MET A 479 -29.41 -9.94 -43.00
C MET A 479 -28.33 -10.88 -43.57
N LEU A 480 -27.17 -10.96 -42.92
CA LEU A 480 -26.04 -11.76 -43.37
C LEU A 480 -26.22 -13.27 -43.15
N SER A 481 -27.14 -13.65 -42.26
CA SER A 481 -27.48 -15.06 -42.01
C SER A 481 -28.75 -15.51 -42.76
N ASP A 482 -29.50 -14.61 -43.40
CA ASP A 482 -30.71 -14.98 -44.16
C ASP A 482 -30.33 -15.81 -45.40
N PRO A 483 -30.73 -17.10 -45.45
CA PRO A 483 -30.40 -17.97 -46.57
C PRO A 483 -30.95 -17.46 -47.90
N SER A 484 -32.08 -16.75 -47.89
CA SER A 484 -32.73 -16.26 -49.11
C SER A 484 -31.92 -15.13 -49.75
N PHE A 485 -31.52 -14.14 -48.94
CA PHE A 485 -30.64 -13.04 -49.38
C PHE A 485 -29.29 -13.56 -49.89
N ILE A 486 -28.62 -14.42 -49.12
CA ILE A 486 -27.32 -14.98 -49.52
C ILE A 486 -27.44 -15.81 -50.80
N SER A 487 -28.50 -16.61 -50.93
CA SER A 487 -28.81 -17.35 -52.16
C SER A 487 -28.94 -16.40 -53.35
N LEU A 488 -29.74 -15.34 -53.24
CA LEU A 488 -29.94 -14.37 -54.32
C LEU A 488 -28.62 -13.67 -54.73
N ALA A 489 -27.79 -13.31 -53.74
CA ALA A 489 -26.49 -12.71 -53.97
C ALA A 489 -25.54 -13.66 -54.72
N LEU A 490 -25.53 -14.95 -54.35
CA LEU A 490 -24.73 -15.99 -55.02
C LEU A 490 -25.25 -16.32 -56.45
N ASP A 491 -26.55 -16.21 -56.70
CA ASP A 491 -27.12 -16.38 -58.04
C ASP A 491 -26.70 -15.23 -58.96
N PHE A 492 -26.73 -13.99 -58.45
CA PHE A 492 -26.26 -12.83 -59.20
C PHE A 492 -24.75 -12.90 -59.45
N SER A 493 -23.97 -13.30 -58.45
CA SER A 493 -22.51 -13.42 -58.58
C SER A 493 -22.10 -14.46 -59.64
N SER A 494 -22.87 -15.54 -59.79
CA SER A 494 -22.67 -16.52 -60.88
C SER A 494 -22.83 -15.88 -62.26
N LYS A 495 -23.83 -15.00 -62.44
CA LYS A 495 -24.06 -14.26 -63.70
C LYS A 495 -22.98 -13.19 -63.92
N GLN A 496 -22.55 -12.52 -62.86
CA GLN A 496 -21.46 -11.54 -62.89
C GLN A 496 -20.15 -12.20 -63.34
N LEU A 497 -19.86 -13.40 -62.83
CA LEU A 497 -18.69 -14.16 -63.22
C LEU A 497 -18.74 -14.59 -64.69
N GLN A 498 -19.92 -15.04 -65.16
CA GLN A 498 -20.14 -15.35 -66.57
C GLN A 498 -19.94 -14.13 -67.48
N LEU A 499 -20.37 -12.94 -67.06
CA LEU A 499 -20.15 -11.70 -67.80
C LEU A 499 -18.66 -11.39 -67.97
N LEU A 500 -17.89 -11.50 -66.87
CA LEU A 500 -16.43 -11.29 -66.90
C LEU A 500 -15.74 -12.31 -67.82
N LEU A 501 -16.15 -13.57 -67.77
CA LEU A 501 -15.60 -14.60 -68.66
C LEU A 501 -15.93 -14.36 -70.13
N ASN A 502 -17.17 -13.98 -70.44
CA ASN A 502 -17.57 -13.68 -71.82
C ASN A 502 -16.79 -12.49 -72.40
N ALA A 503 -16.30 -11.58 -71.56
CA ALA A 503 -15.41 -10.50 -71.99
C ALA A 503 -13.96 -10.95 -72.24
N ILE A 504 -13.54 -12.10 -71.67
CA ILE A 504 -12.27 -12.75 -71.98
C ILE A 504 -12.41 -13.58 -73.26
N THR A 505 -13.32 -14.56 -73.24
CA THR A 505 -13.59 -15.45 -74.38
C THR A 505 -15.08 -15.78 -74.41
N PRO A 506 -15.84 -15.32 -75.43
CA PRO A 506 -17.25 -15.68 -75.58
C PRO A 506 -17.43 -17.19 -75.69
N ASN A 507 -18.43 -17.76 -74.98
CA ASN A 507 -18.72 -19.20 -74.96
C ASN A 507 -17.50 -20.06 -74.60
N ILE A 508 -16.79 -19.68 -73.53
CA ILE A 508 -15.61 -20.39 -73.06
C ILE A 508 -15.90 -21.89 -72.88
N ARG A 509 -15.09 -22.72 -73.54
CA ARG A 509 -14.96 -24.14 -73.24
C ARG A 509 -13.63 -24.29 -72.50
N TYR A 510 -13.59 -25.05 -71.42
CA TYR A 510 -12.39 -25.24 -70.58
C TYR A 510 -11.26 -26.06 -71.27
N GLU A 511 -11.30 -26.12 -72.60
CA GLU A 511 -10.33 -26.72 -73.51
C GLU A 511 -9.76 -25.64 -74.47
N ASN A 512 -10.33 -24.43 -74.49
CA ASN A 512 -9.90 -23.34 -75.37
C ASN A 512 -8.56 -22.73 -74.91
N GLU A 513 -7.73 -22.31 -75.87
CA GLU A 513 -6.58 -21.46 -75.57
C GLU A 513 -7.05 -20.06 -75.12
N LEU A 514 -6.56 -19.62 -73.95
CA LEU A 514 -6.84 -18.28 -73.41
C LEU A 514 -5.92 -17.25 -74.09
N PRO A 515 -6.39 -16.03 -74.38
CA PRO A 515 -5.58 -14.98 -74.99
C PRO A 515 -4.29 -14.69 -74.20
N ALA A 516 -3.18 -14.36 -74.89
CA ALA A 516 -1.92 -14.04 -74.20
C ALA A 516 -1.95 -12.67 -73.48
N VAL A 517 -2.87 -11.77 -73.87
CA VAL A 517 -3.08 -10.45 -73.28
C VAL A 517 -4.58 -10.28 -73.01
N ALA A 518 -4.92 -9.60 -71.92
CA ALA A 518 -6.30 -9.30 -71.55
C ALA A 518 -7.02 -8.55 -72.70
N PRO A 519 -8.21 -9.01 -73.14
CA PRO A 519 -8.98 -8.30 -74.15
C PRO A 519 -9.37 -6.88 -73.69
N PRO A 520 -9.47 -5.90 -74.60
CA PRO A 520 -9.74 -4.51 -74.24
C PRO A 520 -11.02 -4.32 -73.40
N LEU A 521 -12.06 -5.11 -73.67
CA LEU A 521 -13.31 -5.05 -72.92
C LEU A 521 -13.13 -5.54 -71.47
N PHE A 522 -12.43 -6.67 -71.26
CA PHE A 522 -12.14 -7.16 -69.92
C PHE A 522 -11.24 -6.19 -69.16
N ALA A 523 -10.20 -5.67 -69.81
CA ALA A 523 -9.26 -4.71 -69.22
C ALA A 523 -9.92 -3.37 -68.85
N ALA A 524 -11.04 -3.01 -69.47
CA ALA A 524 -11.79 -1.81 -69.15
C ALA A 524 -12.76 -1.97 -67.95
N TYR A 525 -13.01 -3.19 -67.48
CA TYR A 525 -13.92 -3.40 -66.35
C TYR A 525 -13.30 -2.98 -65.00
N PRO A 526 -14.09 -2.41 -64.08
CA PRO A 526 -13.64 -2.11 -62.73
C PRO A 526 -13.25 -3.37 -61.94
N GLU A 527 -12.20 -3.27 -61.12
CA GLU A 527 -11.71 -4.39 -60.30
C GLU A 527 -12.76 -4.94 -59.31
N PHE A 528 -13.62 -4.06 -58.77
CA PHE A 528 -14.66 -4.46 -57.81
C PHE A 528 -15.68 -5.45 -58.41
N TYR A 529 -15.79 -5.53 -59.74
CA TYR A 529 -16.64 -6.54 -60.39
C TYR A 529 -16.21 -7.97 -60.07
N LEU A 530 -14.92 -8.18 -59.79
CA LEU A 530 -14.39 -9.46 -59.34
C LEU A 530 -14.14 -9.45 -57.82
N ASP A 531 -13.64 -8.35 -57.27
CA ASP A 531 -13.20 -8.25 -55.88
C ASP A 531 -14.35 -8.49 -54.86
N ASP A 532 -15.49 -7.82 -55.03
CA ASP A 532 -16.65 -7.93 -54.12
C ASP A 532 -17.27 -9.33 -54.18
N MET A 533 -17.25 -9.95 -55.37
CA MET A 533 -17.73 -11.31 -55.57
C MET A 533 -16.86 -12.32 -54.82
N LEU A 534 -15.54 -12.17 -54.86
CA LEU A 534 -14.61 -13.03 -54.12
C LEU A 534 -14.81 -12.91 -52.62
N ASP A 535 -15.14 -11.71 -52.11
CA ASP A 535 -15.50 -11.52 -50.69
C ASP A 535 -16.81 -12.24 -50.34
N LEU A 536 -17.84 -12.12 -51.19
CA LEU A 536 -19.10 -12.82 -50.98
C LEU A 536 -18.92 -14.34 -50.96
N VAL A 537 -18.12 -14.90 -51.88
CA VAL A 537 -17.83 -16.35 -51.92
C VAL A 537 -17.02 -16.76 -50.69
N THR A 538 -16.04 -15.96 -50.28
CA THR A 538 -15.26 -16.19 -49.06
C THR A 538 -16.15 -16.20 -47.82
N PHE A 539 -17.04 -15.21 -47.70
CA PHE A 539 -18.02 -15.12 -46.62
C PHE A 539 -18.94 -16.35 -46.63
N ALA A 540 -19.49 -16.71 -47.79
CA ALA A 540 -20.39 -17.85 -47.93
C ALA A 540 -19.70 -19.18 -47.62
N LEU A 541 -18.43 -19.37 -48.01
CA LEU A 541 -17.62 -20.54 -47.65
C LEU A 541 -17.43 -20.63 -46.13
N LYS A 542 -17.17 -19.50 -45.45
CA LYS A 542 -16.90 -19.49 -44.00
C LYS A 542 -18.16 -19.62 -43.14
N GLN A 543 -19.25 -18.95 -43.52
CA GLN A 543 -20.43 -18.79 -42.67
C GLN A 543 -21.64 -19.60 -43.14
N THR A 544 -21.76 -19.90 -44.43
CA THR A 544 -22.94 -20.56 -45.02
C THR A 544 -22.56 -21.64 -46.04
N ALA A 545 -21.51 -22.42 -45.76
CA ALA A 545 -20.95 -23.40 -46.70
C ALA A 545 -22.00 -24.34 -47.33
N PRO A 546 -23.00 -24.86 -46.59
CA PRO A 546 -24.02 -25.74 -47.19
C PRO A 546 -24.81 -25.10 -48.34
N LEU A 547 -25.09 -23.80 -48.26
CA LEU A 547 -25.83 -23.08 -49.31
C LEU A 547 -25.01 -22.92 -50.59
N LEU A 548 -23.70 -22.74 -50.45
CA LEU A 548 -22.79 -22.59 -51.58
C LEU A 548 -22.47 -23.95 -52.23
N VAL A 549 -22.21 -24.97 -51.41
CA VAL A 549 -21.86 -26.33 -51.88
C VAL A 549 -23.05 -27.05 -52.52
N GLY A 550 -24.28 -26.76 -52.06
CA GLY A 550 -25.51 -27.31 -52.64
C GLY A 550 -25.86 -26.77 -54.03
N ARG A 551 -25.16 -25.74 -54.53
CA ARG A 551 -25.39 -25.15 -55.85
C ARG A 551 -24.59 -25.91 -56.91
N ASN A 552 -25.29 -26.57 -57.83
CA ASN A 552 -24.68 -27.31 -58.94
C ASN A 552 -24.36 -26.38 -60.13
N ASN A 553 -23.40 -25.47 -59.96
CA ASN A 553 -23.02 -24.45 -60.96
C ASN A 553 -21.51 -24.50 -61.26
N ASP A 554 -21.09 -24.04 -62.46
CA ASP A 554 -19.70 -24.07 -62.94
C ASP A 554 -18.77 -22.98 -62.37
N TRP A 555 -19.19 -22.25 -61.34
CA TRP A 555 -18.41 -21.13 -60.79
C TRP A 555 -17.00 -21.50 -60.29
N PRO A 556 -16.70 -22.71 -59.76
CA PRO A 556 -15.33 -23.06 -59.40
C PRO A 556 -14.42 -23.14 -60.64
N ASN A 557 -14.96 -23.67 -61.75
CA ASN A 557 -14.26 -23.72 -63.04
C ASN A 557 -14.10 -22.33 -63.64
N HIS A 558 -15.05 -21.43 -63.42
CA HIS A 558 -14.89 -20.03 -63.79
C HIS A 558 -13.73 -19.35 -63.04
N LEU A 559 -13.59 -19.58 -61.73
CA LEU A 559 -12.45 -19.08 -60.95
C LEU A 559 -11.11 -19.64 -61.42
N LEU A 560 -11.10 -20.88 -61.94
CA LEU A 560 -9.92 -21.50 -62.53
C LEU A 560 -9.39 -20.71 -63.77
N VAL A 561 -10.26 -20.01 -64.50
CA VAL A 561 -9.82 -19.14 -65.61
C VAL A 561 -9.01 -17.96 -65.08
N PHE A 562 -9.48 -17.33 -64.01
CA PHE A 562 -8.84 -16.15 -63.41
C PHE A 562 -7.52 -16.49 -62.72
N ILE A 563 -7.38 -17.66 -62.11
CA ILE A 563 -6.09 -18.11 -61.54
C ILE A 563 -5.07 -18.44 -62.65
N CYS A 564 -5.52 -18.97 -63.78
CA CYS A 564 -4.67 -19.23 -64.95
C CYS A 564 -4.28 -17.94 -65.72
N CYS A 565 -5.07 -16.87 -65.58
CA CYS A 565 -4.86 -15.57 -66.21
C CYS A 565 -4.51 -14.46 -65.22
N THR A 566 -3.76 -14.76 -64.15
CA THR A 566 -3.38 -13.74 -63.14
C THR A 566 -2.59 -12.55 -63.71
N HIS A 567 -1.92 -12.74 -64.84
CA HIS A 567 -1.23 -11.69 -65.60
C HIS A 567 -2.17 -10.67 -66.26
N TYR A 568 -3.48 -10.92 -66.29
CA TYR A 568 -4.46 -9.92 -66.73
C TYR A 568 -4.73 -8.85 -65.68
N PHE A 569 -4.39 -9.10 -64.41
CA PHE A 569 -4.61 -8.16 -63.33
C PHE A 569 -3.37 -7.31 -63.11
N ASN A 570 -3.53 -5.98 -63.17
CA ASN A 570 -2.48 -5.06 -62.73
C ASN A 570 -2.37 -5.02 -61.20
N ASN A 571 -3.47 -5.24 -60.48
CA ASN A 571 -3.51 -5.29 -59.03
C ASN A 571 -3.11 -6.69 -58.52
N PRO A 572 -1.93 -6.84 -57.88
CA PRO A 572 -1.47 -8.14 -57.37
C PRO A 572 -2.30 -8.64 -56.18
N PHE A 573 -3.04 -7.77 -55.48
CA PHE A 573 -3.91 -8.16 -54.37
C PHE A 573 -5.16 -8.88 -54.86
N LEU A 574 -5.76 -8.42 -55.97
CA LEU A 574 -6.90 -9.09 -56.60
C LEU A 574 -6.51 -10.50 -57.10
N ALA A 575 -5.35 -10.62 -57.75
CA ALA A 575 -4.80 -11.91 -58.16
C ALA A 575 -4.57 -12.85 -56.96
N ALA A 576 -4.05 -12.32 -55.84
CA ALA A 576 -3.86 -13.10 -54.62
C ALA A 576 -5.19 -13.56 -54.00
N LYS A 577 -6.23 -12.72 -54.03
CA LYS A 577 -7.56 -13.04 -53.52
C LYS A 577 -8.23 -14.16 -54.32
N VAL A 578 -8.09 -14.17 -55.64
CA VAL A 578 -8.53 -15.29 -56.50
C VAL A 578 -7.88 -16.60 -56.04
N VAL A 579 -6.58 -16.59 -55.79
CA VAL A 579 -5.82 -17.76 -55.33
C VAL A 579 -6.27 -18.20 -53.94
N GLU A 580 -6.54 -17.26 -53.04
CA GLU A 580 -7.05 -17.54 -51.70
C GLU A 580 -8.43 -18.22 -51.74
N VAL A 581 -9.36 -17.76 -52.58
CA VAL A 581 -10.68 -18.39 -52.73
C VAL A 581 -10.55 -19.81 -53.28
N VAL A 582 -9.70 -20.03 -54.29
CA VAL A 582 -9.44 -21.38 -54.82
C VAL A 582 -8.78 -22.27 -53.76
N MET A 583 -7.89 -21.74 -52.93
CA MET A 583 -7.32 -22.46 -51.79
C MET A 583 -8.39 -22.86 -50.77
N MET A 584 -9.33 -21.97 -50.46
CA MET A 584 -10.43 -22.30 -49.54
C MET A 584 -11.31 -23.44 -50.05
N LEU A 585 -11.31 -23.74 -51.35
CA LEU A 585 -12.01 -24.91 -51.89
C LEU A 585 -11.29 -26.22 -51.56
N THR A 586 -9.98 -26.20 -51.29
CA THR A 586 -9.22 -27.44 -51.03
C THR A 586 -9.78 -28.18 -49.81
N PRO A 587 -9.95 -29.52 -49.87
CA PRO A 587 -10.48 -30.30 -48.74
C PRO A 587 -9.63 -30.18 -47.46
N ALA A 588 -8.33 -29.92 -47.61
CA ALA A 588 -7.41 -29.70 -46.49
C ALA A 588 -7.72 -28.41 -45.70
N VAL A 589 -8.32 -27.41 -46.36
CA VAL A 589 -8.68 -26.12 -45.76
C VAL A 589 -10.17 -26.10 -45.39
N MET A 590 -11.03 -26.60 -46.27
CA MET A 590 -12.47 -26.68 -46.05
C MET A 590 -13.03 -28.03 -46.54
N PRO A 591 -13.19 -29.01 -45.64
CA PRO A 591 -13.72 -30.33 -45.99
C PRO A 591 -15.09 -30.28 -46.68
N ALA A 592 -15.94 -29.33 -46.30
CA ALA A 592 -17.27 -29.15 -46.88
C ALA A 592 -17.24 -28.79 -48.39
N ALA A 593 -16.15 -28.20 -48.89
CA ALA A 593 -16.01 -27.78 -50.28
C ALA A 593 -15.44 -28.89 -51.20
N GLN A 594 -15.25 -30.12 -50.69
CA GLN A 594 -14.60 -31.21 -51.41
C GLN A 594 -15.18 -31.49 -52.80
N ASN A 595 -16.50 -31.45 -52.95
CA ASN A 595 -17.16 -31.68 -54.25
C ASN A 595 -16.82 -30.58 -55.26
N LEU A 596 -16.73 -29.32 -54.82
CA LEU A 596 -16.36 -28.18 -55.66
C LEU A 596 -14.88 -28.26 -56.05
N TRP A 597 -14.01 -28.67 -55.14
CA TRP A 597 -12.59 -28.91 -55.44
C TRP A 597 -12.39 -29.97 -56.52
N TYR A 598 -13.14 -31.08 -56.45
CA TYR A 598 -13.07 -32.12 -57.46
C TYR A 598 -13.52 -31.64 -58.84
N GLN A 599 -14.43 -30.66 -58.93
CA GLN A 599 -14.77 -30.04 -60.21
C GLN A 599 -13.59 -29.26 -60.79
N VAL A 600 -12.91 -28.47 -59.95
CA VAL A 600 -11.74 -27.67 -60.36
C VAL A 600 -10.58 -28.55 -60.81
N ILE A 601 -10.16 -29.51 -59.99
CA ILE A 601 -8.93 -30.27 -60.25
C ILE A 601 -9.05 -31.23 -61.43
N ASN A 602 -10.27 -31.74 -61.70
CA ASN A 602 -10.53 -32.64 -62.83
C ASN A 602 -10.83 -31.88 -64.13
N SER A 603 -10.85 -30.54 -64.10
CA SER A 603 -11.00 -29.74 -65.32
C SER A 603 -9.77 -29.92 -66.23
N PRO A 604 -9.93 -30.13 -67.56
CA PRO A 604 -8.81 -30.25 -68.49
C PRO A 604 -7.80 -29.10 -68.38
N MET A 605 -8.31 -27.88 -68.17
CA MET A 605 -7.48 -26.67 -67.99
C MET A 605 -6.65 -26.70 -66.70
N ALA A 606 -7.14 -27.34 -65.63
CA ALA A 606 -6.39 -27.43 -64.39
C ALA A 606 -5.16 -28.32 -64.54
N MET A 607 -5.33 -29.47 -65.20
CA MET A 607 -4.25 -30.45 -65.43
C MET A 607 -3.09 -29.87 -66.23
N GLU A 608 -3.36 -28.94 -67.15
CA GLU A 608 -2.34 -28.35 -68.01
C GLU A 608 -1.77 -27.03 -67.45
N LYS A 609 -2.63 -26.15 -66.90
CA LYS A 609 -2.27 -24.73 -66.66
C LYS A 609 -2.28 -24.31 -65.19
N LEU A 610 -2.89 -25.06 -64.28
CA LEU A 610 -3.01 -24.67 -62.87
C LEU A 610 -1.65 -24.67 -62.16
N PHE A 611 -0.89 -25.76 -62.26
CA PHE A 611 0.41 -25.88 -61.60
C PHE A 611 1.43 -24.81 -62.09
N PRO A 612 1.64 -24.60 -63.41
CA PRO A 612 2.50 -23.53 -63.90
C PRO A 612 2.06 -22.13 -63.45
N SER A 613 0.74 -21.88 -63.37
CA SER A 613 0.19 -20.59 -62.96
C SER A 613 0.40 -20.33 -61.46
N LEU A 614 0.21 -21.34 -60.62
CA LEU A 614 0.49 -21.27 -59.18
C LEU A 614 1.97 -21.05 -58.88
N VAL A 615 2.87 -21.68 -59.65
CA VAL A 615 4.32 -21.46 -59.53
C VAL A 615 4.68 -20.02 -59.91
N LYS A 616 4.13 -19.48 -61.00
CA LYS A 616 4.34 -18.07 -61.39
C LYS A 616 3.86 -17.09 -60.30
N VAL A 617 2.71 -17.36 -59.68
CA VAL A 617 2.19 -16.56 -58.57
C VAL A 617 3.09 -16.66 -57.32
N ARG A 618 3.65 -17.85 -57.03
CA ARG A 618 4.59 -18.08 -55.91
C ARG A 618 5.87 -17.25 -56.04
N PHE A 619 6.39 -17.09 -57.26
CA PHE A 619 7.59 -16.29 -57.52
C PHE A 619 7.35 -14.78 -57.41
N LEU A 620 6.10 -14.31 -57.50
CA LEU A 620 5.74 -12.89 -57.33
C LEU A 620 5.56 -12.47 -55.86
N ARG A 621 5.44 -13.42 -54.92
CA ARG A 621 5.38 -13.17 -53.47
C ARG A 621 6.24 -14.19 -52.72
N GLU A 622 7.44 -13.80 -52.33
CA GLU A 622 8.25 -14.56 -51.37
C GLU A 622 7.44 -14.73 -50.06
N ASN A 623 7.19 -15.97 -49.63
CA ASN A 623 6.57 -16.39 -48.36
C ASN A 623 5.03 -16.44 -48.22
N SER A 624 4.29 -16.94 -49.22
CA SER A 624 2.90 -17.38 -48.97
C SER A 624 2.83 -18.88 -48.68
N LYS A 625 2.74 -19.27 -47.39
CA LYS A 625 2.38 -20.65 -46.93
C LYS A 625 1.17 -21.25 -47.68
N ILE A 626 0.31 -20.36 -48.17
CA ILE A 626 -0.88 -20.57 -49.02
C ILE A 626 -0.58 -21.38 -50.29
N VAL A 627 0.50 -21.07 -51.02
CA VAL A 627 0.82 -21.76 -52.29
C VAL A 627 1.43 -23.15 -52.05
N VAL A 628 2.07 -23.36 -50.90
CA VAL A 628 2.61 -24.67 -50.51
C VAL A 628 1.49 -25.68 -50.22
N ILE A 629 0.36 -25.22 -49.67
CA ILE A 629 -0.81 -26.07 -49.39
C ILE A 629 -1.53 -26.50 -50.67
N LEU A 630 -1.51 -25.69 -51.72
CA LEU A 630 -2.10 -26.03 -53.02
C LEU A 630 -1.21 -26.94 -53.90
N LEU A 631 0.10 -26.95 -53.64
CA LEU A 631 1.09 -27.74 -54.39
C LEU A 631 1.34 -29.14 -53.79
N ASN A 632 1.00 -29.32 -52.50
CA ASN A 632 1.00 -30.61 -51.80
C ASN A 632 -0.39 -31.23 -51.87
#